data_AF-A0A370DQD6-F1
#
_entry.id   AF-A0A370DQD6-F1
#
_cell.length_a   1.000
_cell.length_b   1.000
_cell.length_c   1.000
_cell.angle_alpha   90.00
_cell.angle_beta   90.00
_cell.angle_gamma   90.00
#
_symmetry.space_group_name_H-M   'P 1'
#
loop_
_entity.id
_entity.type
_entity.pdbx_description
1 polymer ?
#
loop_
_entity_poly.entity_id
_entity_poly.type
_entity_poly.pdbx_seq_one_letter_code
_entity_poly.pdbx_strand_id
1 'polypeptide(L)'
;MSAIYHRFTFLDFAADEIGMSLEGISQVFKLGRSDLQQLCTQPPAAALSSAPVNCLGTQLTQDYFTQLCNEIPPHAHFRKPWPEACPGGMLLNSDYMEQFCRQTPPQAIFSGSGRYYTICHGNKQIDAEWLDAFCSTPPAGANYDQSGKYYEICNPPVRVTAEWFRESCRSTPDWAHYTASGNYLQFCANPVKLREEYVEQLTRLRYEENPEIVLWPPKDAVNIPPAFYAEEPDPLPDYEVSGYPISIQVNPALTGTISLNAFTLHKITSQGLERIKQVRLINSGNDPNHRFTHRQFALFPLQRLDWNQSYLAIAKLRVNGAQHTLKWTFTTQNPGGALIYLDQFPSPIRITPGVNYALYWPPTVDFPTLPAQVKATHHPKIRVDLNSIDLNTLRVRIQGETCAPATLQFFGIHKIDLLPTGC
;
A
#
# COMPACT_ATOMS: atom_id res chain seq x y z
N MET A 1 -12.83 -6.63 22.50
CA MET A 1 -12.95 -5.44 21.64
C MET A 1 -13.19 -5.89 20.21
N SER A 2 -14.28 -5.45 19.61
CA SER A 2 -14.56 -5.70 18.19
C SER A 2 -15.08 -4.41 17.60
N ALA A 3 -14.16 -3.48 17.36
CA ALA A 3 -14.49 -2.34 16.55
C ALA A 3 -14.41 -2.77 15.07
N ILE A 4 -15.51 -2.71 14.31
CA ILE A 4 -15.49 -3.15 12.90
C ILE A 4 -14.45 -2.35 12.10
N TYR A 5 -14.30 -1.06 12.42
CA TYR A 5 -13.31 -0.20 11.78
C TYR A 5 -11.89 -0.64 12.12
N HIS A 6 -11.60 -0.91 13.40
CA HIS A 6 -10.28 -1.41 13.80
C HIS A 6 -9.96 -2.73 13.12
N ARG A 7 -10.93 -3.64 12.97
CA ARG A 7 -10.70 -4.91 12.27
C ARG A 7 -10.24 -4.68 10.83
N PHE A 8 -10.91 -3.77 10.11
CA PHE A 8 -10.52 -3.44 8.74
C PHE A 8 -9.16 -2.76 8.66
N THR A 9 -8.81 -1.94 9.65
CA THR A 9 -7.45 -1.42 9.77
C THR A 9 -6.44 -2.55 9.99
N PHE A 10 -6.63 -3.41 11.00
CA PHE A 10 -5.67 -4.49 11.33
C PHE A 10 -5.54 -5.58 10.26
N LEU A 11 -6.51 -5.69 9.37
CA LEU A 11 -6.50 -6.64 8.25
C LEU A 11 -6.18 -5.92 6.93
N ASP A 12 -5.27 -4.95 6.98
CA ASP A 12 -4.72 -4.27 5.81
C ASP A 12 -3.88 -5.25 4.97
N PHE A 13 -4.09 -5.24 3.66
CA PHE A 13 -3.44 -6.18 2.73
C PHE A 13 -1.99 -5.82 2.38
N ALA A 14 -1.51 -4.63 2.73
CA ALA A 14 -0.15 -4.18 2.47
C ALA A 14 0.73 -4.19 3.73
N ALA A 15 0.16 -4.03 4.92
CA ALA A 15 0.91 -3.98 6.16
C ALA A 15 1.42 -5.35 6.60
N ASP A 16 2.67 -5.40 7.05
CA ASP A 16 3.32 -6.59 7.60
C ASP A 16 4.02 -6.34 8.95
N GLU A 17 3.97 -5.10 9.44
CA GLU A 17 4.49 -4.72 10.74
C GLU A 17 3.43 -4.02 11.59
N ILE A 18 3.57 -4.13 12.91
CA ILE A 18 2.73 -3.41 13.87
C ILE A 18 3.60 -2.83 14.99
N GLY A 19 3.51 -1.51 15.15
CA GLY A 19 4.02 -0.79 16.31
C GLY A 19 2.92 -0.59 17.34
N MET A 20 3.26 -0.71 18.62
CA MET A 20 2.35 -0.46 19.73
C MET A 20 2.98 0.53 20.71
N SER A 21 2.17 1.48 21.19
CA SER A 21 2.51 2.36 22.31
C SER A 21 1.39 2.30 23.36
N LEU A 22 1.79 2.41 24.62
CA LEU A 22 0.91 2.35 25.79
C LEU A 22 1.14 3.61 26.63
N GLU A 23 0.08 4.37 26.88
CA GLU A 23 0.09 5.50 27.80
C GLU A 23 -1.14 5.40 28.72
N GLY A 24 -0.92 4.95 29.96
CA GLY A 24 -2.02 4.67 30.90
C GLY A 24 -2.94 3.55 30.40
N ILE A 25 -4.22 3.88 30.18
CA ILE A 25 -5.22 2.97 29.61
C ILE A 25 -5.31 3.05 28.08
N SER A 26 -4.64 4.01 27.46
CA SER A 26 -4.67 4.24 26.01
C SER A 26 -3.67 3.33 25.31
N GLN A 27 -4.15 2.63 24.29
CA GLN A 27 -3.33 1.77 23.43
C GLN A 27 -3.39 2.32 22.01
N VAL A 28 -2.23 2.69 21.46
CA VAL A 28 -2.13 3.19 20.09
C VAL A 28 -1.37 2.15 19.27
N PHE A 29 -2.00 1.75 18.16
CA PHE A 29 -1.40 0.83 17.20
C PHE A 29 -1.11 1.57 15.90
N LYS A 30 0.04 1.30 15.31
CA LYS A 30 0.43 1.82 14.00
C LYS A 30 0.86 0.67 13.12
N LEU A 31 0.22 0.54 11.97
CA LEU A 31 0.60 -0.44 10.97
C LEU A 31 1.79 0.09 10.16
N GLY A 32 2.69 -0.83 9.82
CA GLY A 32 3.94 -0.56 9.14
C GLY A 32 4.17 -1.51 7.97
N ARG A 33 5.17 -1.16 7.18
CA ARG A 33 5.59 -1.88 5.99
C ARG A 33 7.10 -2.01 5.99
N SER A 34 7.60 -3.23 6.15
CA SER A 34 9.03 -3.52 6.21
C SER A 34 9.74 -3.18 4.89
N ASP A 35 9.07 -3.37 3.76
CA ASP A 35 9.61 -3.05 2.42
C ASP A 35 9.79 -1.53 2.22
N LEU A 36 8.83 -0.71 2.69
CA LEU A 36 8.96 0.75 2.67
C LEU A 36 10.01 1.23 3.66
N GLN A 37 10.15 0.57 4.82
CA GLN A 37 11.24 0.86 5.76
C GLN A 37 12.61 0.59 5.11
N GLN A 38 12.73 -0.52 4.36
CA GLN A 38 13.95 -0.85 3.62
C GLN A 38 14.27 0.20 2.55
N LEU A 39 13.26 0.72 1.83
CA LEU A 39 13.47 1.83 0.89
C LEU A 39 14.02 3.09 1.57
N CYS A 40 13.64 3.37 2.81
CA CYS A 40 14.14 4.53 3.53
C CYS A 40 15.56 4.36 4.07
N THR A 41 16.03 3.13 4.27
CA THR A 41 17.38 2.85 4.79
C THR A 41 18.38 2.57 3.68
N GLN A 42 17.99 1.83 2.65
CA GLN A 42 18.83 1.40 1.53
C GLN A 42 18.01 1.34 0.22
N PRO A 43 17.68 2.49 -0.38
CA PRO A 43 16.91 2.51 -1.63
C PRO A 43 17.76 1.95 -2.79
N PRO A 44 17.26 0.95 -3.55
CA PRO A 44 17.92 0.52 -4.78
C PRO A 44 17.85 1.63 -5.83
N ALA A 45 18.82 1.66 -6.77
CA ALA A 45 18.88 2.68 -7.82
C ALA A 45 17.56 2.78 -8.62
N ALA A 46 16.92 1.64 -8.89
CA ALA A 46 15.64 1.59 -9.60
C ALA A 46 14.48 2.29 -8.87
N ALA A 47 14.57 2.46 -7.54
CA ALA A 47 13.57 3.14 -6.72
C ALA A 47 13.80 4.66 -6.64
N LEU A 48 15.00 5.14 -6.96
CA LEU A 48 15.33 6.56 -6.85
C LEU A 48 14.76 7.34 -8.03
N SER A 49 14.13 8.49 -7.72
CA SER A 49 13.69 9.42 -8.74
C SER A 49 14.90 10.15 -9.33
N SER A 50 15.05 10.07 -10.65
CA SER A 50 16.04 10.84 -11.41
C SER A 50 15.34 11.75 -12.41
N ALA A 51 15.91 12.93 -12.63
CA ALA A 51 15.46 13.82 -13.68
C ALA A 51 15.92 13.26 -15.04
N PRO A 52 15.08 13.32 -16.10
CA PRO A 52 15.51 12.93 -17.43
C PRO A 52 16.55 13.90 -17.99
N VAL A 53 17.44 13.40 -18.83
CA VAL A 53 18.34 14.22 -19.64
C VAL A 53 17.73 14.42 -21.03
N ASN A 54 17.70 15.67 -21.51
CA ASN A 54 17.21 15.97 -22.85
C ASN A 54 18.33 15.79 -23.89
N CYS A 55 18.16 14.81 -24.78
CA CYS A 55 18.99 14.57 -25.95
C CYS A 55 18.24 15.02 -27.21
N LEU A 56 18.33 16.31 -27.53
CA LEU A 56 17.77 16.90 -28.74
C LEU A 56 16.26 16.63 -28.95
N GLY A 57 15.49 16.64 -27.86
CA GLY A 57 14.05 16.37 -27.84
C GLY A 57 13.69 14.99 -27.29
N THR A 58 14.66 14.07 -27.22
CA THR A 58 14.48 12.73 -26.62
C THR A 58 14.81 12.75 -25.13
N GLN A 59 13.91 12.29 -24.27
CA GLN A 59 14.20 12.15 -22.84
C GLN A 59 14.92 10.83 -22.55
N LEU A 60 16.10 10.93 -21.94
CA LEU A 60 16.98 9.81 -21.61
C LEU A 60 17.10 9.63 -20.10
N THR A 61 17.41 8.40 -19.68
CA THR A 61 17.79 8.13 -18.29
C THR A 61 19.15 8.74 -17.96
N GLN A 62 19.33 9.18 -16.71
CA GLN A 62 20.59 9.72 -16.23
C GLN A 62 21.73 8.68 -16.32
N ASP A 63 21.42 7.41 -16.06
CA ASP A 63 22.40 6.31 -16.11
C ASP A 63 22.94 6.10 -17.52
N TYR A 64 22.04 6.04 -18.52
CA TYR A 64 22.46 5.94 -19.91
C TYR A 64 23.29 7.14 -20.35
N PHE A 65 22.86 8.36 -20.01
CA PHE A 65 23.61 9.56 -20.38
C PHE A 65 25.00 9.59 -19.72
N THR A 66 25.12 9.07 -18.49
CA THR A 66 26.40 8.91 -17.80
C THR A 66 27.29 7.88 -18.50
N GLN A 67 26.73 6.76 -18.95
CA GLN A 67 27.46 5.78 -19.75
C GLN A 67 27.94 6.38 -21.08
N LEU A 68 27.06 7.10 -21.78
CA LEU A 68 27.40 7.82 -23.03
C LEU A 68 28.59 8.77 -22.82
N CYS A 69 28.63 9.47 -21.68
CA CYS A 69 29.73 10.36 -21.31
C CYS A 69 31.04 9.62 -21.02
N ASN A 70 30.98 8.42 -20.44
CA ASN A 70 32.16 7.62 -20.11
C ASN A 70 32.74 6.90 -21.35
N GLU A 71 31.93 6.67 -22.37
CA GLU A 71 32.27 5.86 -23.54
C GLU A 71 32.38 6.70 -24.85
N ILE A 72 32.66 8.01 -24.75
CA ILE A 72 32.84 8.87 -25.93
C ILE A 72 34.06 8.39 -26.74
N PRO A 73 33.88 8.01 -28.02
CA PRO A 73 34.98 7.51 -28.82
C PRO A 73 35.89 8.64 -29.32
N PRO A 74 37.20 8.39 -29.58
CA PRO A 74 38.15 9.41 -29.99
C PRO A 74 37.73 10.29 -31.19
N HIS A 75 37.01 9.71 -32.17
CA HIS A 75 36.55 10.40 -33.37
C HIS A 75 35.32 11.30 -33.12
N ALA A 76 34.64 11.15 -31.99
CA ALA A 76 33.51 11.99 -31.59
C ALA A 76 33.94 13.29 -30.93
N HIS A 77 35.19 13.41 -30.48
CA HIS A 77 35.69 14.64 -29.88
C HIS A 77 35.83 15.73 -30.93
N PHE A 78 35.25 16.90 -30.63
CA PHE A 78 35.31 18.04 -31.52
C PHE A 78 36.73 18.61 -31.56
N ARG A 79 37.29 18.70 -32.77
CA ARG A 79 38.49 19.48 -33.07
C ARG A 79 38.09 20.71 -33.85
N LYS A 80 38.60 21.88 -33.46
CA LYS A 80 38.30 23.12 -34.19
C LYS A 80 38.83 22.99 -35.62
N PRO A 81 38.01 23.25 -36.67
CA PRO A 81 38.49 23.28 -38.04
C PRO A 81 39.45 24.45 -38.23
N TRP A 82 40.22 24.39 -39.31
CA TRP A 82 41.11 25.46 -39.69
C TRP A 82 40.30 26.76 -39.90
N PRO A 83 40.77 27.93 -39.44
CA PRO A 83 39.94 29.14 -39.44
C PRO A 83 39.50 29.58 -40.83
N GLU A 84 40.36 29.40 -41.83
CA GLU A 84 40.10 29.71 -43.22
C GLU A 84 39.49 28.51 -43.95
N ALA A 85 38.37 28.73 -44.63
CA ALA A 85 37.70 27.72 -45.44
C ALA A 85 38.12 27.83 -46.92
N CYS A 86 37.92 26.75 -47.65
CA CYS A 86 38.02 26.75 -49.11
C CYS A 86 37.03 27.73 -49.77
N PRO A 87 37.34 28.25 -50.97
CA PRO A 87 36.36 28.92 -51.82
C PRO A 87 35.16 27.98 -52.05
N GLY A 88 33.98 28.34 -51.54
CA GLY A 88 32.78 27.48 -51.54
C GLY A 88 32.38 26.92 -50.17
N GLY A 89 33.15 27.20 -49.11
CA GLY A 89 32.76 26.93 -47.72
C GLY A 89 33.16 25.56 -47.16
N MET A 90 33.94 24.76 -47.92
CA MET A 90 34.51 23.52 -47.39
C MET A 90 35.49 23.83 -46.25
N LEU A 91 35.28 23.18 -45.10
CA LEU A 91 36.13 23.32 -43.92
C LEU A 91 37.40 22.49 -44.08
N LEU A 92 38.51 22.99 -43.57
CA LEU A 92 39.82 22.35 -43.68
C LEU A 92 40.27 21.76 -42.34
N ASN A 93 40.96 20.63 -42.40
CA ASN A 93 41.50 19.96 -41.22
C ASN A 93 42.69 20.75 -40.67
N SER A 94 42.64 21.11 -39.39
CA SER A 94 43.69 21.92 -38.75
C SER A 94 45.06 21.24 -38.74
N ASP A 95 45.13 19.94 -38.43
CA ASP A 95 46.40 19.21 -38.36
C ASP A 95 47.06 19.14 -39.73
N TYR A 96 46.27 18.93 -40.78
CA TYR A 96 46.75 18.96 -42.17
C TYR A 96 47.21 20.36 -42.58
N MET A 97 46.40 21.39 -42.30
CA MET A 97 46.69 22.76 -42.71
C MET A 97 47.89 23.35 -41.97
N GLU A 98 48.12 22.96 -40.71
CA GLU A 98 49.36 23.32 -40.00
C GLU A 98 50.59 22.78 -40.73
N GLN A 99 50.55 21.53 -41.19
CA GLN A 99 51.67 20.93 -41.94
C GLN A 99 51.85 21.59 -43.31
N PHE A 100 50.76 21.79 -44.04
CA PHE A 100 50.76 22.50 -45.32
C PHE A 100 51.31 23.92 -45.20
N CYS A 101 50.91 24.67 -44.18
CA CYS A 101 51.36 26.04 -43.98
C CYS A 101 52.82 26.11 -43.51
N ARG A 102 53.32 25.10 -42.78
CA ARG A 102 54.76 24.98 -42.46
C ARG A 102 55.58 24.68 -43.71
N GLN A 103 55.14 23.73 -44.54
CA GLN A 103 55.86 23.26 -45.73
C GLN A 103 55.03 23.44 -46.99
N THR A 104 54.76 24.70 -47.33
CA THR A 104 53.91 25.04 -48.48
C THR A 104 54.62 24.65 -49.78
N PRO A 105 53.98 23.85 -50.65
CA PRO A 105 54.57 23.49 -51.93
C PRO A 105 54.86 24.74 -52.76
N PRO A 106 56.04 24.87 -53.41
CA PRO A 106 56.38 26.06 -54.20
C PRO A 106 55.34 26.42 -55.26
N GLN A 107 54.72 25.41 -55.88
CA GLN A 107 53.67 25.56 -56.88
C GLN A 107 52.34 26.12 -56.33
N ALA A 108 52.15 26.12 -55.01
CA ALA A 108 50.98 26.71 -54.36
C ALA A 108 51.20 28.20 -54.00
N ILE A 109 52.44 28.68 -54.03
CA ILE A 109 52.79 30.04 -53.63
C ILE A 109 52.54 31.00 -54.78
N PHE A 110 51.77 32.05 -54.51
CA PHE A 110 51.49 33.11 -55.48
C PHE A 110 52.78 33.88 -55.84
N SER A 111 53.07 34.04 -57.14
CA SER A 111 54.33 34.67 -57.63
C SER A 111 54.15 35.68 -58.77
N GLY A 112 52.93 36.18 -59.03
CA GLY A 112 52.64 37.00 -60.22
C GLY A 112 51.48 37.98 -60.09
N SER A 113 50.71 38.15 -61.17
CA SER A 113 49.50 38.98 -61.26
C SER A 113 48.25 38.10 -61.31
N GLY A 114 47.28 38.30 -60.40
CA GLY A 114 46.10 37.44 -60.31
C GLY A 114 45.39 37.54 -58.95
N ARG A 115 44.45 36.63 -58.70
CA ARG A 115 43.79 36.49 -57.39
C ARG A 115 44.60 35.56 -56.49
N TYR A 116 44.58 35.81 -55.19
CA TYR A 116 45.20 34.95 -54.18
C TYR A 116 44.29 34.83 -52.95
N TYR A 117 44.55 33.81 -52.14
CA TYR A 117 43.91 33.63 -50.84
C TYR A 117 44.94 33.59 -49.71
N THR A 118 44.53 34.05 -48.53
CA THR A 118 45.33 33.99 -47.31
C THR A 118 44.80 32.90 -46.39
N ILE A 119 45.19 31.65 -46.64
CA ILE A 119 44.73 30.49 -45.85
C ILE A 119 45.74 30.01 -44.81
N CYS A 120 46.88 30.70 -44.65
CA CYS A 120 47.90 30.38 -43.66
C CYS A 120 48.06 31.51 -42.64
N HIS A 121 46.96 31.91 -41.99
CA HIS A 121 46.91 33.00 -41.01
C HIS A 121 47.44 34.34 -41.55
N GLY A 122 47.24 34.61 -42.85
CA GLY A 122 47.77 35.82 -43.49
C GLY A 122 49.27 35.80 -43.82
N ASN A 123 50.02 34.77 -43.41
CA ASN A 123 51.48 34.73 -43.58
C ASN A 123 51.94 34.36 -44.99
N LYS A 124 51.07 33.73 -45.79
CA LYS A 124 51.37 33.27 -47.15
C LYS A 124 50.21 33.58 -48.07
N GLN A 125 50.54 34.05 -49.28
CA GLN A 125 49.60 34.22 -50.37
C GLN A 125 49.60 32.94 -51.20
N ILE A 126 48.47 32.24 -51.23
CA ILE A 126 48.28 31.01 -52.00
C ILE A 126 47.58 31.36 -53.30
N ASP A 127 48.10 30.82 -54.41
CA ASP A 127 47.54 31.03 -55.73
C ASP A 127 46.09 30.55 -55.79
N ALA A 128 45.20 31.37 -56.38
CA ALA A 128 43.78 31.08 -56.40
C ALA A 128 43.41 29.86 -57.25
N GLU A 129 44.03 29.67 -58.43
CA GLU A 129 43.73 28.52 -59.28
C GLU A 129 44.22 27.22 -58.63
N TRP A 130 45.39 27.29 -57.98
CA TRP A 130 45.89 26.16 -57.20
C TRP A 130 44.95 25.80 -56.06
N LEU A 131 44.49 26.79 -55.28
CA LEU A 131 43.59 26.55 -54.16
C LEU A 131 42.22 26.03 -54.62
N ASP A 132 41.68 26.57 -55.71
CA ASP A 132 40.42 26.11 -56.30
C ASP A 132 40.52 24.63 -56.70
N ALA A 133 41.65 24.21 -57.29
CA ALA A 133 41.92 22.80 -57.62
C ALA A 133 42.07 21.91 -56.37
N PHE A 134 42.82 22.38 -55.36
CA PHE A 134 42.95 21.70 -54.07
C PHE A 134 41.59 21.50 -53.40
N CYS A 135 40.77 22.54 -53.36
CA CYS A 135 39.44 22.49 -52.74
C CYS A 135 38.43 21.65 -53.54
N SER A 136 38.62 21.54 -54.86
CA SER A 136 37.80 20.69 -55.71
C SER A 136 38.12 19.20 -55.55
N THR A 137 39.37 18.85 -55.24
CA THR A 137 39.81 17.46 -55.01
C THR A 137 40.84 17.43 -53.87
N PRO A 138 40.39 17.59 -52.61
CA PRO A 138 41.29 17.70 -51.48
C PRO A 138 42.06 16.39 -51.27
N PRO A 139 43.37 16.46 -50.94
CA PRO A 139 44.12 15.29 -50.51
C PRO A 139 43.48 14.62 -49.30
N ALA A 140 43.71 13.32 -49.14
CA ALA A 140 43.22 12.58 -47.98
C ALA A 140 43.67 13.24 -46.67
N GLY A 141 42.72 13.50 -45.78
CA GLY A 141 42.94 14.18 -44.50
C GLY A 141 42.98 15.71 -44.55
N ALA A 142 42.92 16.33 -45.74
CA ALA A 142 42.85 17.79 -45.87
C ALA A 142 41.43 18.34 -45.60
N ASN A 143 40.41 17.58 -46.01
CA ASN A 143 39.02 17.94 -45.74
C ASN A 143 38.68 17.73 -44.26
N TYR A 144 37.85 18.61 -43.72
CA TYR A 144 37.22 18.41 -42.42
C TYR A 144 35.82 17.83 -42.64
N ASP A 145 35.66 16.52 -42.38
CA ASP A 145 34.47 15.75 -42.78
C ASP A 145 33.19 16.04 -41.96
N GLN A 146 33.20 17.05 -41.10
CA GLN A 146 32.10 17.40 -40.20
C GLN A 146 31.65 18.85 -40.41
N SER A 147 30.48 19.23 -39.90
CA SER A 147 29.93 20.58 -40.10
C SER A 147 30.65 21.70 -39.36
N GLY A 148 31.65 21.38 -38.53
CA GLY A 148 32.31 22.34 -37.64
C GLY A 148 31.45 22.77 -36.45
N LYS A 149 30.25 22.20 -36.28
CA LYS A 149 29.37 22.42 -35.12
C LYS A 149 29.64 21.38 -34.04
N TYR A 150 29.42 21.77 -32.78
CA TYR A 150 29.62 20.90 -31.62
C TYR A 150 28.52 21.08 -30.58
N TYR A 151 28.43 20.11 -29.67
CA TYR A 151 27.71 20.23 -28.40
C TYR A 151 28.70 20.10 -27.25
N GLU A 152 28.45 20.82 -26.17
CA GLU A 152 29.10 20.58 -24.88
C GLU A 152 28.17 19.69 -24.06
N ILE A 153 28.64 18.48 -23.77
CA ILE A 153 27.89 17.47 -23.01
C ILE A 153 28.68 17.06 -21.77
N CYS A 154 28.04 16.35 -20.84
CA CYS A 154 28.68 15.80 -19.62
C CYS A 154 29.11 16.84 -18.58
N ASN A 155 29.58 16.35 -17.43
CA ASN A 155 30.17 17.17 -16.37
C ASN A 155 31.45 16.48 -15.85
N PRO A 156 32.65 17.05 -16.03
CA PRO A 156 32.92 18.34 -16.69
C PRO A 156 32.56 18.33 -18.19
N PRO A 157 32.33 19.51 -18.81
CA PRO A 157 31.92 19.59 -20.21
C PRO A 157 32.95 19.01 -21.19
N VAL A 158 32.47 18.16 -22.11
CA VAL A 158 33.23 17.59 -23.22
C VAL A 158 32.62 18.08 -24.53
N ARG A 159 33.45 18.62 -25.43
CA ARG A 159 33.01 19.02 -26.76
C ARG A 159 32.97 17.82 -27.70
N VAL A 160 31.79 17.52 -28.21
CA VAL A 160 31.56 16.45 -29.19
C VAL A 160 30.99 17.00 -30.48
N THR A 161 31.22 16.29 -31.58
CA THR A 161 30.80 16.72 -32.92
C THR A 161 29.28 16.62 -33.05
N ALA A 162 28.69 17.58 -33.76
CA ALA A 162 27.23 17.66 -33.85
C ALA A 162 26.61 16.44 -34.56
N GLU A 163 27.33 15.83 -35.50
CA GLU A 163 26.93 14.63 -36.24
C GLU A 163 26.86 13.42 -35.31
N TRP A 164 27.93 13.18 -34.53
CA TRP A 164 27.98 12.05 -33.61
C TRP A 164 26.89 12.17 -32.53
N PHE A 165 26.74 13.34 -31.90
CA PHE A 165 25.75 13.50 -30.84
C PHE A 165 24.31 13.33 -31.32
N ARG A 166 23.99 13.85 -32.52
CA ARG A 166 22.67 13.64 -33.14
C ARG A 166 22.39 12.17 -33.40
N GLU A 167 23.37 11.43 -33.92
CA GLU A 167 23.21 10.00 -34.17
C GLU A 167 23.05 9.25 -32.84
N SER A 168 23.87 9.53 -31.82
CA SER A 168 23.73 8.93 -30.48
C SER A 168 22.34 9.15 -29.86
N CYS A 169 21.78 10.37 -29.97
CA CYS A 169 20.41 10.64 -29.50
C CYS A 169 19.33 9.90 -30.31
N ARG A 170 19.59 9.62 -31.59
CA ARG A 170 18.65 8.95 -32.50
C ARG A 170 18.72 7.43 -32.39
N SER A 171 19.91 6.87 -32.18
CA SER A 171 20.18 5.43 -32.09
C SER A 171 20.15 4.93 -30.63
N THR A 172 19.41 5.62 -29.76
CA THR A 172 19.26 5.26 -28.36
C THR A 172 18.47 3.94 -28.23
N PRO A 173 18.91 3.00 -27.37
CA PRO A 173 18.17 1.75 -27.15
C PRO A 173 16.92 1.96 -26.27
N ASP A 174 15.91 1.09 -26.39
CA ASP A 174 14.63 1.20 -25.65
C ASP A 174 14.78 1.43 -24.14
N TRP A 175 15.73 0.75 -23.50
CA TRP A 175 15.98 0.84 -22.05
C TRP A 175 16.57 2.19 -21.62
N ALA A 176 17.15 2.96 -22.54
CA ALA A 176 17.75 4.25 -22.28
C ALA A 176 16.75 5.41 -22.34
N HIS A 177 15.55 5.17 -22.88
CA HIS A 177 14.48 6.15 -22.87
C HIS A 177 13.90 6.30 -21.47
N TYR A 178 13.71 7.55 -21.05
CA TYR A 178 13.01 7.84 -19.82
C TYR A 178 11.51 7.63 -20.01
N THR A 179 10.94 6.67 -19.28
CA THR A 179 9.52 6.26 -19.40
C THR A 179 8.73 6.46 -18.12
N ALA A 180 9.37 6.92 -17.04
CA ALA A 180 8.68 7.19 -15.78
C ALA A 180 7.83 8.46 -15.87
N SER A 181 6.80 8.55 -15.02
CA SER A 181 5.91 9.72 -14.94
C SER A 181 6.62 11.00 -14.47
N GLY A 182 7.76 10.86 -13.79
CA GLY A 182 8.43 11.94 -13.07
C GLY A 182 7.82 12.24 -11.69
N ASN A 183 6.74 11.54 -11.32
CA ASN A 183 6.17 11.63 -9.98
C ASN A 183 7.06 10.92 -8.96
N TYR A 184 7.10 11.48 -7.76
CA TYR A 184 7.86 10.90 -6.66
C TYR A 184 7.12 11.05 -5.34
N LEU A 185 7.37 10.09 -4.45
CA LEU A 185 6.94 10.09 -3.07
C LEU A 185 8.13 10.43 -2.16
N GLN A 186 7.83 11.10 -1.05
CA GLN A 186 8.82 11.47 -0.04
C GLN A 186 8.21 11.26 1.35
N PHE A 187 8.30 10.03 1.86
CA PHE A 187 7.78 9.64 3.17
C PHE A 187 8.87 9.22 4.18
N CYS A 188 10.13 9.16 3.75
CA CYS A 188 11.25 8.82 4.61
C CYS A 188 11.67 10.01 5.50
N ALA A 189 12.16 9.72 6.70
CA ALA A 189 12.66 10.75 7.63
C ALA A 189 13.84 11.53 7.04
N ASN A 190 14.77 10.83 6.39
CA ASN A 190 15.76 11.44 5.51
C ASN A 190 15.12 11.63 4.13
N PRO A 191 15.07 12.86 3.61
CA PRO A 191 14.31 13.15 2.39
C PRO A 191 14.98 12.49 1.18
N VAL A 192 14.40 11.39 0.72
CA VAL A 192 14.73 10.70 -0.53
C VAL A 192 13.51 10.75 -1.43
N LYS A 193 13.70 11.11 -2.70
CA LYS A 193 12.64 11.08 -3.70
C LYS A 193 12.56 9.68 -4.30
N LEU A 194 11.50 8.96 -3.97
CA LEU A 194 11.25 7.60 -4.44
C LEU A 194 10.26 7.63 -5.61
N ARG A 195 10.54 6.89 -6.67
CA ARG A 195 9.64 6.78 -7.83
C ARG A 195 8.29 6.21 -7.41
N GLU A 196 7.22 6.89 -7.79
CA GLU A 196 5.86 6.48 -7.47
C GLU A 196 5.58 5.05 -7.98
N GLU A 197 5.97 4.75 -9.22
CA GLU A 197 5.67 3.45 -9.84
C GLU A 197 6.40 2.28 -9.17
N TYR A 198 7.57 2.54 -8.59
CA TYR A 198 8.30 1.53 -7.83
C TYR A 198 7.57 1.19 -6.53
N VAL A 199 7.06 2.21 -5.83
CA VAL A 199 6.30 2.03 -4.58
C VAL A 199 4.94 1.37 -4.87
N GLU A 200 4.28 1.74 -5.97
CA GLU A 200 3.06 1.09 -6.44
C GLU A 200 3.31 -0.38 -6.77
N GLN A 201 4.42 -0.71 -7.44
CA GLN A 201 4.82 -2.08 -7.72
C GLN A 201 5.01 -2.89 -6.44
N LEU A 202 5.72 -2.35 -5.44
CA LEU A 202 5.86 -3.02 -4.13
C LEU A 202 4.49 -3.26 -3.48
N THR A 203 3.61 -2.26 -3.53
CA THR A 203 2.26 -2.35 -2.97
C THR A 203 1.44 -3.45 -3.67
N ARG A 204 1.51 -3.53 -5.00
CA ARG A 204 0.87 -4.59 -5.79
C ARG A 204 1.39 -5.97 -5.41
N LEU A 205 2.71 -6.13 -5.27
CA LEU A 205 3.31 -7.41 -4.85
C LEU A 205 2.78 -7.86 -3.48
N ARG A 206 2.64 -6.95 -2.51
CA ARG A 206 2.03 -7.27 -1.22
C ARG A 206 0.58 -7.71 -1.33
N TYR A 207 -0.20 -7.04 -2.16
CA TYR A 207 -1.57 -7.47 -2.42
C TYR A 207 -1.62 -8.86 -3.05
N GLU A 208 -0.72 -9.19 -3.97
CA GLU A 208 -0.63 -10.50 -4.63
C GLU A 208 -0.18 -11.63 -3.68
N GLU A 209 0.62 -11.32 -2.67
CA GLU A 209 1.04 -12.28 -1.62
C GLU A 209 -0.10 -12.65 -0.65
N ASN A 210 -1.14 -11.81 -0.58
CA ASN A 210 -2.24 -11.97 0.37
C ASN A 210 -3.49 -12.60 -0.28
N PRO A 211 -4.37 -13.24 0.51
CA PRO A 211 -5.61 -13.83 -0.01
C PRO A 211 -6.46 -12.81 -0.78
N GLU A 212 -7.11 -13.24 -1.86
CA GLU A 212 -8.00 -12.37 -2.64
C GLU A 212 -9.20 -11.86 -1.83
N ILE A 213 -9.64 -12.63 -0.84
CA ILE A 213 -10.80 -12.33 0.00
C ILE A 213 -10.51 -12.76 1.43
N VAL A 214 -10.75 -11.86 2.38
CA VAL A 214 -10.68 -12.13 3.82
C VAL A 214 -12.09 -12.20 4.39
N LEU A 215 -12.39 -13.31 5.07
CA LEU A 215 -13.65 -13.57 5.74
C LEU A 215 -13.48 -13.42 7.25
N TRP A 216 -14.45 -12.76 7.89
CA TRP A 216 -14.55 -12.72 9.33
C TRP A 216 -15.96 -13.10 9.81
N PRO A 217 -16.09 -13.93 10.86
CA PRO A 217 -15.03 -14.75 11.44
C PRO A 217 -14.35 -15.65 10.41
N PRO A 218 -13.09 -16.07 10.63
CA PRO A 218 -12.43 -17.02 9.74
C PRO A 218 -13.26 -18.30 9.63
N LYS A 219 -13.10 -19.01 8.52
CA LYS A 219 -13.79 -20.27 8.30
C LYS A 219 -13.47 -21.25 9.44
N ASP A 220 -14.53 -21.84 9.98
CA ASP A 220 -14.52 -22.81 11.08
C ASP A 220 -13.99 -22.25 12.41
N ALA A 221 -13.92 -20.91 12.54
CA ALA A 221 -13.48 -20.28 13.77
C ALA A 221 -14.43 -20.59 14.94
N VAL A 222 -13.85 -20.81 16.10
CA VAL A 222 -14.56 -21.01 17.38
C VAL A 222 -14.27 -19.83 18.30
N ASN A 223 -14.97 -19.77 19.43
CA ASN A 223 -14.76 -18.73 20.43
C ASN A 223 -15.03 -17.31 19.93
N ILE A 224 -15.99 -17.16 19.02
CA ILE A 224 -16.41 -15.86 18.49
C ILE A 224 -17.34 -15.17 19.50
N PRO A 225 -17.13 -13.90 19.86
CA PRO A 225 -18.06 -13.20 20.73
C PRO A 225 -19.48 -13.23 20.14
N PRO A 226 -20.53 -13.43 20.95
CA PRO A 226 -21.91 -13.47 20.46
C PRO A 226 -22.50 -12.08 20.19
N ALA A 227 -21.94 -11.05 20.82
CA ALA A 227 -22.51 -9.71 20.86
C ALA A 227 -21.50 -8.66 20.39
N PHE A 228 -22.04 -7.65 19.72
CA PHE A 228 -21.40 -6.38 19.45
C PHE A 228 -21.91 -5.34 20.44
N TYR A 229 -21.00 -4.54 20.97
CA TYR A 229 -21.30 -3.42 21.86
C TYR A 229 -20.84 -2.15 21.14
N ALA A 230 -21.56 -1.04 21.33
CA ALA A 230 -21.23 0.25 20.73
C ALA A 230 -19.72 0.56 20.83
N GLU A 231 -19.18 1.11 19.73
CA GLU A 231 -17.77 1.51 19.59
C GLU A 231 -17.70 2.99 19.20
N GLU A 232 -16.52 3.60 19.32
CA GLU A 232 -16.28 4.95 18.79
C GLU A 232 -15.26 4.90 17.64
N PRO A 233 -15.61 5.39 16.42
CA PRO A 233 -16.95 5.80 15.99
C PRO A 233 -17.91 4.61 15.84
N ASP A 234 -19.22 4.81 16.03
CA ASP A 234 -20.18 3.69 16.05
C ASP A 234 -20.70 3.34 14.64
N PRO A 235 -20.48 2.12 14.12
CA PRO A 235 -21.06 1.65 12.85
C PRO A 235 -22.57 1.40 12.90
N LEU A 236 -23.16 1.29 14.09
CA LEU A 236 -24.55 0.94 14.33
C LEU A 236 -25.20 1.84 15.41
N PRO A 237 -25.26 3.17 15.20
CA PRO A 237 -25.59 4.14 16.26
C PRO A 237 -27.01 4.04 16.84
N ASP A 238 -27.91 3.30 16.19
CA ASP A 238 -29.27 3.07 16.70
C ASP A 238 -29.34 1.88 17.69
N TYR A 239 -28.22 1.19 17.94
CA TYR A 239 -28.15 -0.03 18.76
C TYR A 239 -26.92 -0.03 19.67
N GLU A 240 -27.15 0.09 20.98
CA GLU A 240 -26.12 -0.09 22.00
C GLU A 240 -25.53 -1.51 22.02
N VAL A 241 -26.37 -2.52 21.77
CA VAL A 241 -25.99 -3.93 21.71
C VAL A 241 -26.66 -4.61 20.52
N SER A 242 -25.89 -5.38 19.77
CA SER A 242 -26.38 -6.21 18.66
C SER A 242 -25.63 -7.54 18.60
N GLY A 243 -25.88 -8.34 17.57
CA GLY A 243 -25.10 -9.55 17.31
C GLY A 243 -23.74 -9.22 16.72
N TYR A 244 -22.78 -10.09 16.96
CA TYR A 244 -21.42 -9.87 16.50
C TYR A 244 -21.33 -9.81 14.96
N PRO A 245 -20.70 -8.77 14.38
CA PRO A 245 -20.69 -8.58 12.94
C PRO A 245 -19.78 -9.58 12.22
N ILE A 246 -20.30 -10.11 11.14
CA ILE A 246 -19.55 -10.89 10.15
C ILE A 246 -19.18 -9.97 8.99
N SER A 247 -18.00 -10.14 8.39
CA SER A 247 -17.52 -9.22 7.36
C SER A 247 -16.72 -9.91 6.25
N ILE A 248 -16.67 -9.23 5.11
CA ILE A 248 -15.92 -9.61 3.92
C ILE A 248 -15.05 -8.42 3.55
N GLN A 249 -13.77 -8.67 3.27
CA GLN A 249 -12.88 -7.71 2.65
C GLN A 249 -12.33 -8.31 1.36
N VAL A 250 -12.40 -7.55 0.28
CA VAL A 250 -11.88 -7.94 -1.03
C VAL A 250 -10.55 -7.24 -1.26
N ASN A 251 -9.51 -8.02 -1.49
CA ASN A 251 -8.16 -7.56 -1.73
C ASN A 251 -8.12 -6.65 -2.98
N PRO A 252 -7.43 -5.49 -2.93
CA PRO A 252 -7.24 -4.63 -4.10
C PRO A 252 -6.58 -5.33 -5.31
N ALA A 253 -5.79 -6.40 -5.10
CA ALA A 253 -5.25 -7.22 -6.20
C ALA A 253 -6.37 -7.82 -7.08
N LEU A 254 -7.56 -8.07 -6.53
CA LEU A 254 -8.70 -8.51 -7.31
C LEU A 254 -9.31 -7.34 -8.09
N THR A 255 -8.89 -7.21 -9.34
CA THR A 255 -9.21 -6.04 -10.19
C THR A 255 -10.64 -6.03 -10.71
N GLY A 256 -11.12 -4.81 -10.98
CA GLY A 256 -12.41 -4.52 -11.58
C GLY A 256 -13.58 -4.37 -10.59
N THR A 257 -14.82 -4.45 -11.08
CA THR A 257 -16.00 -4.05 -10.32
C THR A 257 -16.42 -5.12 -9.33
N ILE A 258 -16.43 -4.75 -8.04
CA ILE A 258 -16.88 -5.58 -6.94
C ILE A 258 -18.27 -5.15 -6.49
N SER A 259 -19.21 -6.08 -6.41
CA SER A 259 -20.52 -5.83 -5.80
C SER A 259 -21.03 -7.03 -5.02
N LEU A 260 -21.87 -6.77 -4.01
CA LEU A 260 -22.43 -7.79 -3.14
C LEU A 260 -23.94 -7.91 -3.41
N ASN A 261 -24.36 -9.04 -3.99
CA ASN A 261 -25.76 -9.28 -4.34
C ASN A 261 -26.60 -9.76 -3.14
N ALA A 262 -25.99 -10.55 -2.25
CA ALA A 262 -26.65 -11.09 -1.07
C ALA A 262 -25.64 -11.40 0.02
N PHE A 263 -26.03 -11.20 1.28
CA PHE A 263 -25.27 -11.63 2.45
C PHE A 263 -26.26 -12.06 3.53
N THR A 264 -26.19 -13.32 3.94
CA THR A 264 -27.14 -13.94 4.87
C THR A 264 -26.42 -14.74 5.94
N LEU A 265 -27.03 -14.82 7.12
CA LEU A 265 -26.57 -15.60 8.25
C LEU A 265 -27.65 -16.60 8.65
N HIS A 266 -27.23 -17.83 8.96
CA HIS A 266 -28.12 -18.92 9.35
C HIS A 266 -27.60 -19.59 10.62
N LYS A 267 -28.46 -19.83 11.59
CA LYS A 267 -28.19 -20.67 12.76
C LYS A 267 -28.27 -22.14 12.36
N ILE A 268 -27.30 -22.94 12.80
CA ILE A 268 -27.27 -24.38 12.56
C ILE A 268 -27.96 -25.08 13.72
N THR A 269 -29.15 -25.64 13.48
CA THR A 269 -29.93 -26.35 14.50
C THR A 269 -29.99 -27.84 14.19
N SER A 270 -30.47 -28.65 15.13
CA SER A 270 -30.75 -30.08 14.89
C SER A 270 -31.80 -30.31 13.79
N GLN A 271 -32.66 -29.33 13.52
CA GLN A 271 -33.71 -29.38 12.50
C GLN A 271 -33.25 -28.82 11.14
N GLY A 272 -32.01 -28.31 11.04
CA GLY A 272 -31.46 -27.71 9.83
C GLY A 272 -31.05 -26.24 10.02
N LEU A 273 -31.05 -25.48 8.92
CA LEU A 273 -30.61 -24.09 8.89
C LEU A 273 -31.78 -23.12 9.13
N GLU A 274 -31.66 -22.30 10.17
CA GLU A 274 -32.62 -21.24 10.47
C GLU A 274 -32.03 -19.87 10.08
N ARG A 275 -32.68 -19.15 9.17
CA ARG A 275 -32.19 -17.83 8.71
C ARG A 275 -32.38 -16.76 9.79
N ILE A 276 -31.32 -16.02 10.11
CA ILE A 276 -31.40 -14.80 10.91
C ILE A 276 -32.01 -13.69 10.06
N LYS A 277 -33.22 -13.25 10.43
CA LYS A 277 -34.01 -12.30 9.62
C LYS A 277 -33.67 -10.84 9.90
N GLN A 278 -33.49 -10.49 11.18
CA GLN A 278 -33.19 -9.12 11.60
C GLN A 278 -31.69 -8.86 11.48
N VAL A 279 -31.28 -8.35 10.32
CA VAL A 279 -29.88 -8.03 10.01
C VAL A 279 -29.80 -6.67 9.32
N ARG A 280 -28.66 -5.98 9.48
CA ARG A 280 -28.30 -4.76 8.75
C ARG A 280 -26.99 -4.99 8.01
N LEU A 281 -27.00 -4.77 6.70
CA LEU A 281 -25.79 -4.78 5.87
C LEU A 281 -25.20 -3.38 5.84
N ILE A 282 -23.94 -3.24 6.23
CA ILE A 282 -23.15 -2.01 6.12
C ILE A 282 -22.12 -2.17 5.00
N ASN A 283 -22.00 -1.13 4.18
CA ASN A 283 -21.04 -0.98 3.10
C ASN A 283 -20.70 0.51 2.91
N SER A 284 -19.78 0.83 2.01
CA SER A 284 -19.36 2.22 1.71
C SER A 284 -20.49 3.21 1.43
N GLY A 285 -21.64 2.76 0.91
CA GLY A 285 -22.75 3.62 0.53
C GLY A 285 -23.74 3.95 1.65
N ASN A 286 -23.69 3.22 2.77
CA ASN A 286 -24.59 3.43 3.91
C ASN A 286 -23.89 3.41 5.28
N ASP A 287 -22.56 3.34 5.31
CA ASP A 287 -21.76 3.51 6.51
C ASP A 287 -21.92 4.94 7.06
N PRO A 288 -22.45 5.11 8.30
CA PRO A 288 -22.67 6.43 8.89
C PRO A 288 -21.38 7.24 9.10
N ASN A 289 -20.21 6.59 9.14
CA ASN A 289 -18.92 7.24 9.41
C ASN A 289 -18.00 7.33 8.18
N HIS A 290 -18.46 6.87 7.01
CA HIS A 290 -17.71 6.92 5.75
C HIS A 290 -16.29 6.31 5.83
N ARG A 291 -16.11 5.24 6.58
CA ARG A 291 -14.84 4.51 6.74
C ARG A 291 -14.75 3.28 5.85
N PHE A 292 -15.87 2.68 5.46
CA PHE A 292 -15.89 1.50 4.58
C PHE A 292 -15.47 1.87 3.16
N THR A 293 -14.56 1.09 2.60
CA THR A 293 -14.28 1.12 1.15
C THR A 293 -15.35 0.34 0.37
N HIS A 294 -15.41 0.53 -0.95
CA HIS A 294 -16.29 -0.24 -1.83
C HIS A 294 -15.99 -1.76 -1.86
N ARG A 295 -14.90 -2.18 -1.21
CA ARG A 295 -14.42 -3.57 -1.13
C ARG A 295 -14.69 -4.21 0.24
N GLN A 296 -15.34 -3.49 1.14
CA GLN A 296 -15.63 -3.92 2.50
C GLN A 296 -17.13 -4.00 2.74
N PHE A 297 -17.55 -5.09 3.38
CA PHE A 297 -18.95 -5.36 3.69
C PHE A 297 -19.06 -5.98 5.08
N ALA A 298 -20.04 -5.57 5.87
CA ALA A 298 -20.31 -6.13 7.19
C ALA A 298 -21.80 -6.39 7.37
N LEU A 299 -22.17 -7.58 7.83
CA LEU A 299 -23.54 -7.93 8.18
C LEU A 299 -23.67 -7.98 9.71
N PHE A 300 -24.48 -7.09 10.26
CA PHE A 300 -24.81 -7.02 11.67
C PHE A 300 -26.13 -7.75 11.92
N PRO A 301 -26.14 -8.85 12.66
CA PRO A 301 -27.37 -9.33 13.29
C PRO A 301 -27.86 -8.27 14.28
N LEU A 302 -29.12 -7.86 14.19
CA LEU A 302 -29.68 -6.81 15.08
C LEU A 302 -30.06 -7.35 16.47
N GLN A 303 -29.92 -8.66 16.67
CA GLN A 303 -30.06 -9.32 17.95
C GLN A 303 -28.77 -10.08 18.26
N ARG A 304 -28.44 -10.17 19.54
CA ARG A 304 -27.32 -10.98 20.03
C ARG A 304 -27.41 -12.41 19.48
N LEU A 305 -26.26 -12.97 19.09
CA LEU A 305 -26.18 -14.38 18.71
C LEU A 305 -26.19 -15.28 19.94
N ASP A 306 -26.78 -16.46 19.83
CA ASP A 306 -26.75 -17.45 20.92
C ASP A 306 -25.33 -17.86 21.30
N TRP A 307 -25.14 -18.18 22.58
CA TRP A 307 -23.90 -18.76 23.11
C TRP A 307 -23.67 -20.18 22.60
N ASN A 308 -22.40 -20.55 22.42
CA ASN A 308 -21.96 -21.88 22.00
C ASN A 308 -22.74 -22.44 20.80
N GLN A 309 -23.05 -21.58 19.84
CA GLN A 309 -23.92 -21.87 18.71
C GLN A 309 -23.14 -21.72 17.41
N SER A 310 -23.26 -22.71 16.54
CA SER A 310 -22.67 -22.66 15.21
C SER A 310 -23.59 -21.93 14.23
N TYR A 311 -22.99 -21.09 13.40
CA TYR A 311 -23.66 -20.32 12.36
C TYR A 311 -23.00 -20.54 11.01
N LEU A 312 -23.79 -20.37 9.96
CA LEU A 312 -23.40 -20.43 8.56
C LEU A 312 -23.63 -19.07 7.90
N ALA A 313 -22.56 -18.46 7.43
CA ALA A 313 -22.60 -17.25 6.61
C ALA A 313 -22.56 -17.63 5.12
N ILE A 314 -23.41 -16.97 4.32
CA ILE A 314 -23.48 -17.15 2.87
C ILE A 314 -23.52 -15.78 2.21
N ALA A 315 -22.56 -15.50 1.33
CA ALA A 315 -22.51 -14.28 0.54
C ALA A 315 -22.42 -14.59 -0.96
N LYS A 316 -23.09 -13.78 -1.77
CA LYS A 316 -23.03 -13.82 -3.24
C LYS A 316 -22.33 -12.56 -3.71
N LEU A 317 -21.03 -12.68 -3.95
CA LEU A 317 -20.20 -11.60 -4.47
C LEU A 317 -20.23 -11.63 -6.01
N ARG A 318 -20.10 -10.48 -6.64
CA ARG A 318 -19.91 -10.35 -8.08
C ARG A 318 -18.57 -9.67 -8.33
N VAL A 319 -17.75 -10.29 -9.18
CA VAL A 319 -16.43 -9.82 -9.58
C VAL A 319 -16.42 -9.79 -11.11
N ASN A 320 -16.29 -8.61 -11.71
CA ASN A 320 -16.30 -8.44 -13.17
C ASN A 320 -17.50 -9.11 -13.87
N GLY A 321 -18.67 -9.03 -13.23
CA GLY A 321 -19.90 -9.61 -13.76
C GLY A 321 -20.09 -11.11 -13.45
N ALA A 322 -19.05 -11.84 -13.06
CA ALA A 322 -19.13 -13.24 -12.63
C ALA A 322 -19.58 -13.34 -11.16
N GLN A 323 -20.49 -14.28 -10.87
CA GLN A 323 -21.02 -14.47 -9.51
C GLN A 323 -20.21 -15.55 -8.76
N HIS A 324 -19.74 -15.20 -7.57
CA HIS A 324 -19.02 -16.08 -6.65
C HIS A 324 -19.84 -16.26 -5.37
N THR A 325 -19.99 -17.51 -4.92
CA THR A 325 -20.69 -17.80 -3.66
C THR A 325 -19.68 -18.16 -2.58
N LEU A 326 -19.61 -17.34 -1.54
CA LEU A 326 -18.79 -17.55 -0.36
C LEU A 326 -19.66 -18.20 0.72
N LYS A 327 -19.16 -19.29 1.33
CA LYS A 327 -19.88 -20.04 2.35
C LYS A 327 -18.90 -20.47 3.45
N TRP A 328 -19.13 -20.03 4.67
CA TRP A 328 -18.26 -20.37 5.80
C TRP A 328 -19.03 -20.45 7.12
N THR A 329 -18.49 -21.22 8.05
CA THR A 329 -19.06 -21.51 9.36
C THR A 329 -18.22 -20.88 10.46
N PHE A 330 -18.86 -20.58 11.58
CA PHE A 330 -18.18 -20.19 12.82
C PHE A 330 -19.04 -20.57 14.02
N THR A 331 -18.42 -20.64 15.20
CA THR A 331 -19.09 -20.99 16.46
C THR A 331 -18.84 -19.91 17.51
N THR A 332 -19.92 -19.43 18.11
CA THR A 332 -19.82 -18.45 19.20
C THR A 332 -19.19 -19.07 20.44
N GLN A 333 -18.62 -18.23 21.30
CA GLN A 333 -17.94 -18.62 22.51
C GLN A 333 -18.83 -19.48 23.43
N ASN A 334 -18.21 -20.39 24.17
CA ASN A 334 -18.86 -21.08 25.27
C ASN A 334 -18.69 -20.26 26.55
N PRO A 335 -19.76 -19.89 27.27
CA PRO A 335 -19.66 -19.06 28.47
C PRO A 335 -19.04 -19.81 29.67
N GLY A 336 -18.80 -21.13 29.57
CA GLY A 336 -18.06 -21.90 30.56
C GLY A 336 -18.88 -22.36 31.78
N GLY A 337 -20.17 -22.61 31.58
CA GLY A 337 -21.10 -23.07 32.61
C GLY A 337 -22.51 -23.27 32.05
N ALA A 338 -23.42 -23.77 32.90
CA ALA A 338 -24.84 -23.87 32.52
C ALA A 338 -25.43 -22.46 32.36
N LEU A 339 -26.03 -22.19 31.20
CA LEU A 339 -26.58 -20.88 30.86
C LEU A 339 -27.96 -20.69 31.51
N ILE A 340 -28.14 -19.58 32.22
CA ILE A 340 -29.40 -19.19 32.87
C ILE A 340 -29.82 -17.83 32.34
N TYR A 341 -31.03 -17.77 31.77
CA TYR A 341 -31.65 -16.56 31.21
C TYR A 341 -32.48 -15.85 32.28
N LEU A 342 -32.02 -14.71 32.77
CA LEU A 342 -32.57 -14.11 33.99
C LEU A 342 -33.96 -13.48 33.80
N ASP A 343 -34.37 -13.23 32.56
CA ASP A 343 -35.72 -12.83 32.18
C ASP A 343 -36.74 -13.98 32.25
N GLN A 344 -36.27 -15.22 32.24
CA GLN A 344 -37.11 -16.44 32.23
C GLN A 344 -37.18 -17.15 33.58
N PHE A 345 -36.27 -16.82 34.52
CA PHE A 345 -36.18 -17.48 35.82
C PHE A 345 -36.48 -16.50 36.96
N PRO A 346 -37.60 -16.67 37.71
CA PRO A 346 -37.86 -15.85 38.87
C PRO A 346 -36.86 -16.16 40.00
N SER A 347 -36.45 -15.13 40.73
CA SER A 347 -35.67 -15.26 41.96
C SER A 347 -36.50 -15.98 43.04
N PRO A 348 -35.93 -16.91 43.84
CA PRO A 348 -34.52 -17.31 43.87
C PRO A 348 -34.16 -18.37 42.81
N ILE A 349 -32.96 -18.27 42.26
CA ILE A 349 -32.40 -19.24 41.32
C ILE A 349 -31.71 -20.35 42.10
N ARG A 350 -32.16 -21.58 41.90
CA ARG A 350 -31.55 -22.76 42.52
C ARG A 350 -30.27 -23.14 41.78
N ILE A 351 -29.18 -23.31 42.53
CA ILE A 351 -27.86 -23.65 41.98
C ILE A 351 -27.20 -24.78 42.76
N THR A 352 -26.42 -25.60 42.07
CA THR A 352 -25.63 -26.67 42.68
C THR A 352 -24.25 -26.13 43.10
N PRO A 353 -23.85 -26.25 44.38
CA PRO A 353 -22.53 -25.85 44.83
C PRO A 353 -21.39 -26.47 44.00
N GLY A 354 -20.36 -25.69 43.73
CA GLY A 354 -19.18 -26.12 42.97
C GLY A 354 -19.35 -26.12 41.45
N VAL A 355 -20.56 -25.91 40.91
CA VAL A 355 -20.83 -25.83 39.47
C VAL A 355 -20.73 -24.38 38.97
N ASN A 356 -20.20 -24.20 37.75
CA ASN A 356 -20.21 -22.89 37.08
C ASN A 356 -21.55 -22.66 36.37
N TYR A 357 -22.13 -21.49 36.60
CA TYR A 357 -23.30 -21.00 35.88
C TYR A 357 -22.94 -19.72 35.14
N ALA A 358 -23.49 -19.56 33.94
CA ALA A 358 -23.44 -18.31 33.19
C ALA A 358 -24.80 -17.63 33.32
N LEU A 359 -24.86 -16.59 34.14
CA LEU A 359 -26.05 -15.79 34.34
C LEU A 359 -26.08 -14.74 33.22
N TYR A 360 -27.05 -14.87 32.31
CA TYR A 360 -27.19 -13.99 31.16
C TYR A 360 -28.42 -13.10 31.32
N TRP A 361 -28.21 -11.80 31.15
CA TRP A 361 -29.25 -10.79 31.13
C TRP A 361 -29.48 -10.31 29.69
N PRO A 362 -30.59 -10.71 29.05
CA PRO A 362 -30.90 -10.22 27.70
C PRO A 362 -30.94 -8.69 27.65
N PRO A 363 -30.29 -8.07 26.65
CA PRO A 363 -30.31 -6.63 26.48
C PRO A 363 -31.73 -6.16 26.19
N THR A 364 -32.15 -5.08 26.83
CA THR A 364 -33.44 -4.41 26.60
C THR A 364 -33.19 -2.94 26.23
N VAL A 365 -34.24 -2.23 25.79
CA VAL A 365 -34.14 -0.79 25.49
C VAL A 365 -33.74 0.01 26.73
N ASP A 366 -34.31 -0.31 27.90
CA ASP A 366 -34.04 0.41 29.14
C ASP A 366 -32.71 -0.01 29.80
N PHE A 367 -32.30 -1.26 29.56
CA PHE A 367 -31.07 -1.84 30.10
C PHE A 367 -30.32 -2.62 29.00
N PRO A 368 -29.59 -1.91 28.12
CA PRO A 368 -28.83 -2.55 27.04
C PRO A 368 -27.64 -3.34 27.60
N THR A 369 -26.99 -2.85 28.65
CA THR A 369 -25.87 -3.53 29.32
C THR A 369 -26.09 -3.63 30.82
N LEU A 370 -25.42 -4.59 31.48
CA LEU A 370 -25.40 -4.66 32.94
C LEU A 370 -24.57 -3.53 33.55
N PRO A 371 -24.90 -3.08 34.77
CA PRO A 371 -24.09 -2.12 35.51
C PRO A 371 -22.72 -2.74 35.79
N ALA A 372 -21.66 -1.92 35.70
CA ALA A 372 -20.29 -2.38 35.86
C ALA A 372 -19.98 -2.98 37.26
N GLN A 373 -20.82 -2.70 38.27
CA GLN A 373 -20.62 -3.17 39.63
C GLN A 373 -21.76 -4.12 40.06
N VAL A 374 -21.38 -5.36 40.35
CA VAL A 374 -22.24 -6.38 40.98
C VAL A 374 -21.73 -6.64 42.38
N LYS A 375 -22.58 -6.43 43.39
CA LYS A 375 -22.24 -6.72 44.79
C LYS A 375 -22.83 -8.07 45.20
N ALA A 376 -21.99 -9.00 45.61
CA ALA A 376 -22.44 -10.24 46.25
C ALA A 376 -22.53 -10.05 47.76
N THR A 377 -23.67 -10.42 48.36
CA THR A 377 -23.85 -10.54 49.81
C THR A 377 -24.18 -11.99 50.14
N HIS A 378 -23.43 -12.60 51.04
CA HIS A 378 -23.56 -14.03 51.36
C HIS A 378 -23.10 -14.33 52.79
N HIS A 379 -23.51 -15.49 53.30
CA HIS A 379 -23.08 -15.98 54.61
C HIS A 379 -21.55 -16.22 54.65
N PRO A 380 -20.85 -16.00 55.77
CA PRO A 380 -19.38 -16.14 55.83
C PRO A 380 -18.83 -17.54 55.49
N LYS A 381 -19.65 -18.58 55.59
CA LYS A 381 -19.31 -19.96 55.18
C LYS A 381 -19.59 -20.26 53.70
N ILE A 382 -19.97 -19.25 52.94
CA ILE A 382 -20.18 -19.32 51.49
C ILE A 382 -19.10 -18.49 50.83
N ARG A 383 -18.57 -18.98 49.72
CA ARG A 383 -17.70 -18.25 48.81
C ARG A 383 -18.42 -18.11 47.48
N VAL A 384 -18.40 -16.89 46.94
CA VAL A 384 -18.98 -16.57 45.63
C VAL A 384 -17.86 -16.05 44.75
N ASP A 385 -17.53 -16.79 43.69
CA ASP A 385 -16.62 -16.34 42.65
C ASP A 385 -17.45 -15.75 41.50
N LEU A 386 -17.18 -14.49 41.13
CA LEU A 386 -17.84 -13.78 40.04
C LEU A 386 -16.80 -13.40 38.98
N ASN A 387 -17.11 -13.65 37.71
CA ASN A 387 -16.29 -13.20 36.59
C ASN A 387 -17.17 -12.70 35.44
N SER A 388 -16.93 -11.47 34.98
CA SER A 388 -17.63 -10.92 33.82
C SER A 388 -17.12 -11.61 32.55
N ILE A 389 -18.03 -12.15 31.74
CA ILE A 389 -17.71 -12.72 30.43
C ILE A 389 -17.85 -11.63 29.36
N ASP A 390 -18.94 -10.87 29.42
CA ASP A 390 -19.21 -9.67 28.64
C ASP A 390 -20.15 -8.74 29.39
N LEU A 391 -20.54 -7.61 28.78
CA LEU A 391 -21.36 -6.59 29.45
C LEU A 391 -22.78 -7.05 29.80
N ASN A 392 -23.21 -8.25 29.41
CA ASN A 392 -24.53 -8.79 29.72
C ASN A 392 -24.49 -10.18 30.38
N THR A 393 -23.30 -10.72 30.67
CA THR A 393 -23.16 -12.11 31.12
C THR A 393 -22.11 -12.25 32.21
N LEU A 394 -22.52 -12.81 33.34
CA LEU A 394 -21.68 -13.05 34.50
C LEU A 394 -21.54 -14.55 34.75
N ARG A 395 -20.29 -15.04 34.84
CA ARG A 395 -20.03 -16.38 35.35
C ARG A 395 -20.03 -16.35 36.87
N VAL A 396 -20.83 -17.20 37.48
CA VAL A 396 -20.89 -17.39 38.93
C VAL A 396 -20.53 -18.83 39.30
N ARG A 397 -19.77 -18.96 40.39
CA ARG A 397 -19.58 -20.22 41.09
C ARG A 397 -19.79 -19.98 42.58
N ILE A 398 -20.63 -20.80 43.19
CA ILE A 398 -20.87 -20.75 44.65
C ILE A 398 -20.31 -22.02 45.28
N GLN A 399 -19.58 -21.84 46.38
CA GLN A 399 -19.06 -22.92 47.21
C GLN A 399 -19.44 -22.65 48.67
N GLY A 400 -19.70 -23.69 49.46
CA GLY A 400 -20.01 -23.51 50.87
C GLY A 400 -20.75 -24.70 51.47
N GLU A 401 -20.82 -24.72 52.80
CA GLU A 401 -21.38 -25.82 53.61
C GLU A 401 -22.81 -25.53 54.10
N THR A 402 -23.41 -24.42 53.67
CA THR A 402 -24.72 -23.96 54.17
C THR A 402 -25.67 -23.63 53.03
N CYS A 403 -26.96 -23.81 53.25
CA CYS A 403 -28.04 -23.41 52.32
C CYS A 403 -28.48 -21.95 52.45
N ALA A 404 -27.67 -21.09 53.08
CA ALA A 404 -27.94 -19.67 53.09
C ALA A 404 -27.87 -19.11 51.64
N PRO A 405 -28.77 -18.21 51.24
CA PRO A 405 -28.74 -17.62 49.91
C PRO A 405 -27.53 -16.69 49.74
N ALA A 406 -27.06 -16.56 48.51
CA ALA A 406 -26.16 -15.51 48.09
C ALA A 406 -26.91 -14.52 47.21
N THR A 407 -27.02 -13.28 47.66
CA THR A 407 -27.72 -12.21 46.92
C THR A 407 -26.73 -11.47 46.03
N LEU A 408 -27.00 -11.45 44.73
CA LEU A 408 -26.35 -10.57 43.76
C LEU A 408 -27.18 -9.31 43.59
N GLN A 409 -26.58 -8.16 43.91
CA GLN A 409 -27.20 -6.84 43.72
C GLN A 409 -26.55 -6.14 42.52
N PHE A 410 -27.37 -5.89 41.50
CA PHE A 410 -27.02 -5.09 40.33
C PHE A 410 -27.54 -3.67 40.56
N PHE A 411 -26.64 -2.69 40.61
CA PHE A 411 -27.01 -1.33 40.99
C PHE A 411 -27.99 -0.73 39.98
N GLY A 412 -29.20 -0.35 40.44
CA GLY A 412 -30.23 0.28 39.59
C GLY A 412 -31.08 -0.66 38.73
N ILE A 413 -30.85 -1.99 38.75
CA ILE A 413 -31.64 -2.96 37.98
C ILE A 413 -32.45 -3.85 38.92
N HIS A 414 -31.85 -4.90 39.48
CA HIS A 414 -32.54 -5.89 40.30
C HIS A 414 -31.60 -6.58 41.30
N LYS A 415 -32.20 -7.30 42.25
CA LYS A 415 -31.52 -8.26 43.12
C LYS A 415 -31.90 -9.67 42.70
N ILE A 416 -30.94 -10.57 42.67
CA ILE A 416 -31.16 -12.00 42.49
C ILE A 416 -30.63 -12.74 43.69
N ASP A 417 -31.43 -13.65 44.22
CA ASP A 417 -30.97 -14.61 45.22
C ASP A 417 -30.59 -15.92 44.53
N LEU A 418 -29.36 -16.37 44.78
CA LEU A 418 -28.86 -17.67 44.39
C LEU A 418 -28.98 -18.59 45.60
N LEU A 419 -29.80 -19.64 45.49
CA LEU A 419 -30.05 -20.59 46.56
C LEU A 419 -29.27 -21.89 46.31
N PRO A 420 -28.23 -22.20 47.12
CA PRO A 420 -27.56 -23.48 47.08
C PRO A 420 -28.53 -24.64 47.33
N THR A 421 -28.46 -25.68 46.50
CA THR A 421 -29.23 -26.92 46.67
C THR A 421 -28.35 -28.05 47.20
N GLY A 422 -28.91 -28.93 48.02
CA GLY A 422 -28.22 -30.17 48.45
C GLY A 422 -27.20 -29.96 49.58
N CYS A 423 -27.28 -28.82 50.25
CA CYS A 423 -26.97 -28.72 51.67
C CYS A 423 -28.21 -29.18 52.49
#